data_AF-E9SWV9-F1
#
_entry.id   AF-E9SWV9-F1
#
_cell.length_a   1.000
_cell.length_b   1.000
_cell.length_c   1.000
_cell.angle_alpha   90.00
_cell.angle_beta   90.00
_cell.angle_gamma   90.00
#
_symmetry.space_group_name_H-M   'P 1'
#
loop_
_entity.id
_entity.type
_entity.pdbx_description
1 polymer ?
#
loop_
_entity_poly.entity_id
_entity_poly.type
_entity_poly.pdbx_seq_one_letter_code
_entity_poly.pdbx_strand_id
1 'polypeptide(L)'
;MTALALDVGGTKMAAALVGADGRPLDTRTVPTTESGVWDACAALLRKVAGGTEVRGVGIASAGPVDLASGTVAPVNIGEWRDGFPIVDAVGALFPSATVRLALDGAAAALAEHRRGAGR
;
A
#
# COMPACT_ATOMS: atom_id res chain seq x y z
N MET A 1 -11.31 -13.31 -5.37
CA MET A 1 -10.17 -13.03 -4.47
C MET A 1 -10.24 -11.56 -4.12
N THR A 2 -10.37 -11.21 -2.84
CA THR A 2 -10.44 -9.80 -2.42
C THR A 2 -9.01 -9.30 -2.22
N ALA A 3 -8.66 -8.24 -2.94
CA ALA A 3 -7.36 -7.61 -2.84
C ALA A 3 -7.48 -6.15 -2.39
N LEU A 4 -6.48 -5.67 -1.66
CA LEU A 4 -6.30 -4.27 -1.34
C LEU A 4 -5.15 -3.68 -2.15
N ALA A 5 -5.27 -2.41 -2.50
CA ALA A 5 -4.15 -1.59 -2.94
C ALA A 5 -3.85 -0.56 -1.85
N LEU A 6 -2.56 -0.38 -1.54
CA LEU A 6 -2.03 0.67 -0.67
C LEU A 6 -1.02 1.49 -1.47
N ASP A 7 -1.20 2.81 -1.46
CA ASP A 7 -0.27 3.78 -2.01
C ASP A 7 0.26 4.66 -0.87
N VAL A 8 1.58 4.62 -0.67
CA VAL A 8 2.29 5.33 0.39
C VAL A 8 2.97 6.56 -0.19
N GLY A 9 2.36 7.71 0.04
CA GLY A 9 2.94 9.02 -0.26
C GLY A 9 3.44 9.75 0.99
N GLY A 10 4.37 10.70 0.78
CA GLY A 10 4.89 11.54 1.86
C GLY A 10 3.87 12.49 2.49
N THR A 11 2.80 12.84 1.76
CA THR A 11 1.75 13.76 2.26
C THR A 11 0.46 13.04 2.60
N LYS A 12 0.13 11.98 1.87
CA LYS A 12 -1.08 11.18 2.06
C LYS A 12 -0.81 9.73 1.74
N MET A 13 -1.54 8.85 2.41
CA MET A 13 -1.66 7.45 2.04
C MET A 13 -3.06 7.20 1.47
N ALA A 14 -3.16 6.35 0.46
CA ALA A 14 -4.42 5.95 -0.14
C ALA A 14 -4.59 4.43 -0.10
N ALA A 15 -5.81 3.96 0.12
CA ALA A 15 -6.11 2.54 0.03
C ALA A 15 -7.48 2.30 -0.61
N ALA A 16 -7.61 1.18 -1.30
CA ALA A 16 -8.84 0.79 -1.98
C ALA A 16 -9.00 -0.74 -2.00
N LEU A 17 -10.24 -1.22 -2.06
CA LEU A 17 -10.53 -2.57 -2.52
C LEU A 17 -10.24 -2.62 -4.02
N VAL A 18 -9.69 -3.72 -4.52
CA VAL A 18 -9.45 -3.90 -5.95
C VAL A 18 -10.56 -4.78 -6.53
N GLY A 19 -11.30 -4.22 -7.47
CA GLY A 19 -12.35 -4.91 -8.21
C GLY A 19 -11.80 -6.04 -9.08
N ALA A 20 -12.69 -6.91 -9.57
CA ALA A 20 -12.31 -8.04 -10.43
C ALA A 20 -11.67 -7.60 -11.77
N ASP A 21 -11.96 -6.37 -12.22
CA ASP A 21 -11.34 -5.75 -13.38
C ASP A 21 -9.96 -5.14 -13.08
N GLY A 22 -9.51 -5.16 -11.81
CA GLY A 22 -8.25 -4.59 -11.36
C GLY A 22 -8.33 -3.09 -11.08
N ARG A 23 -9.52 -2.48 -11.05
CA ARG A 23 -9.70 -1.07 -10.70
C ARG A 23 -9.91 -0.89 -9.19
N PRO A 24 -9.41 0.20 -8.59
CA PRO A 24 -9.72 0.52 -7.21
C PRO A 24 -11.20 0.90 -7.05
N LEU A 25 -11.81 0.38 -5.99
CA LEU A 25 -13.18 0.63 -5.54
C LEU A 25 -13.12 1.38 -4.21
N ASP A 26 -13.95 2.42 -4.07
CA ASP A 26 -14.12 3.22 -2.86
C ASP A 26 -12.78 3.65 -2.22
N THR A 27 -11.90 4.24 -3.02
CA THR A 27 -10.60 4.74 -2.56
C THR A 27 -10.77 5.70 -1.38
N ARG A 28 -10.04 5.44 -0.30
CA ARG A 28 -9.98 6.30 0.88
C ARG A 28 -8.56 6.78 1.09
N THR A 29 -8.43 7.95 1.70
CA THR A 29 -7.13 8.55 1.98
C THR A 29 -7.04 9.01 3.42
N VAL A 30 -5.84 9.00 3.98
CA VAL A 30 -5.50 9.67 5.24
C VAL A 30 -4.22 10.50 5.03
N PRO A 31 -4.05 11.62 5.77
CA PRO A 31 -2.77 12.32 5.79
C PRO A 31 -1.65 11.41 6.30
N THR A 32 -0.44 11.61 5.78
CA THR A 32 0.76 11.04 6.37
C THR A 32 1.16 11.92 7.55
N THR A 33 0.98 11.40 8.76
CA THR A 33 1.23 12.13 10.00
C THR A 33 2.72 12.20 10.32
N GLU A 34 3.14 13.12 11.20
CA GLU A 34 4.53 13.17 11.66
C GLU A 34 4.89 12.01 12.58
N SER A 35 3.90 11.48 13.30
CA SER A 35 4.02 10.32 14.18
C SER A 35 2.80 9.41 14.09
N GLY A 36 2.97 8.13 14.45
CA GLY A 36 1.91 7.13 14.36
C GLY A 36 1.53 6.79 12.92
N VAL A 37 2.50 6.88 12.01
CA VAL A 37 2.26 6.69 10.56
C VAL A 37 1.65 5.32 10.29
N TRP A 38 2.18 4.28 10.94
CA TRP A 38 1.66 2.93 10.81
C TRP A 38 0.25 2.79 11.37
N ASP A 39 -0.06 3.40 12.51
CA ASP A 39 -1.39 3.32 13.11
C ASP A 39 -2.46 3.93 12.20
N ALA A 40 -2.15 5.10 11.60
CA ALA A 40 -3.02 5.74 10.61
C ALA A 40 -3.20 4.86 9.36
N CYS A 41 -2.12 4.25 8.86
CA CYS A 41 -2.15 3.32 7.72
C CYS A 41 -2.98 2.07 8.02
N ALA A 42 -2.74 1.41 9.15
CA ALA A 42 -3.44 0.20 9.57
C ALA A 42 -4.93 0.48 9.81
N ALA A 43 -5.29 1.62 10.38
CA ALA A 43 -6.68 2.05 10.52
C ALA A 43 -7.36 2.25 9.16
N LEU A 44 -6.68 2.89 8.21
CA LEU A 44 -7.15 3.05 6.84
C LEU A 44 -7.39 1.68 6.17
N LEU A 45 -6.43 0.76 6.24
CA LEU A 45 -6.52 -0.58 5.64
C LEU A 45 -7.69 -1.39 6.23
N ARG A 46 -7.86 -1.41 7.56
CA ARG A 46 -9.01 -2.07 8.21
C ARG A 46 -10.33 -1.47 7.76
N LYS A 47 -10.39 -0.14 7.67
CA LYS A 47 -11.59 0.59 7.24
C LYS A 47 -11.99 0.25 5.82
N VAL A 48 -11.02 0.09 4.91
CA VAL A 48 -11.25 -0.30 3.51
C VAL A 48 -11.60 -1.77 3.40
N ALA A 49 -10.96 -2.66 4.17
CA ALA A 49 -11.30 -4.08 4.19
C ALA A 49 -12.75 -4.34 4.64
N GLY A 50 -13.26 -3.53 5.57
CA GLY A 50 -14.67 -3.57 5.97
C GLY A 50 -15.12 -4.92 6.56
N GLY A 51 -14.20 -5.68 7.16
CA GLY A 51 -14.45 -7.04 7.67
C GLY A 51 -14.40 -8.14 6.60
N THR A 52 -14.17 -7.81 5.33
CA THR A 52 -13.98 -8.80 4.26
C THR A 52 -12.65 -9.51 4.44
N GLU A 53 -12.62 -10.81 4.16
CA GLU A 53 -11.37 -11.56 4.13
C GLU A 53 -10.48 -11.10 2.96
N VAL A 54 -9.30 -10.56 3.30
CA VAL A 54 -8.30 -10.08 2.33
C VAL A 54 -7.36 -11.23 1.98
N ARG A 55 -7.20 -11.50 0.68
CA ARG A 55 -6.32 -12.56 0.16
C ARG A 55 -5.08 -12.02 -0.56
N GLY A 56 -5.05 -10.73 -0.86
CA GLY A 56 -3.87 -10.08 -1.42
C GLY A 56 -3.78 -8.60 -1.05
N VAL A 57 -2.56 -8.10 -0.87
CA VAL A 57 -2.30 -6.65 -0.70
C VAL A 57 -1.16 -6.24 -1.61
N GLY A 58 -1.41 -5.29 -2.51
CA GLY A 58 -0.38 -4.61 -3.28
C GLY A 58 0.00 -3.29 -2.62
N ILE A 59 1.28 -3.04 -2.45
CA ILE A 59 1.83 -1.83 -1.83
C ILE A 59 2.70 -1.11 -2.86
N ALA A 60 2.40 0.16 -3.08
CA ALA A 60 3.24 1.11 -3.79
C ALA A 60 3.81 2.10 -2.77
N SER A 61 5.10 2.39 -2.87
CA SER A 61 5.75 3.38 -2.00
C SER A 61 6.79 4.16 -2.76
N ALA A 62 6.89 5.45 -2.44
CA ALA A 62 8.06 6.24 -2.78
C ALA A 62 9.32 5.61 -2.13
N GLY A 63 10.45 5.73 -2.82
CA GLY A 63 11.70 5.14 -2.36
C GLY A 63 12.44 5.95 -1.28
N PRO A 64 13.51 5.37 -0.70
CA PRO A 64 14.04 4.03 -0.97
C PRO A 64 13.10 2.85 -0.60
N VAL A 65 13.16 1.79 -1.40
CA VAL A 65 12.42 0.53 -1.21
C VAL A 65 13.41 -0.63 -1.32
N ASP A 66 13.42 -1.52 -0.33
CA ASP A 66 14.12 -2.80 -0.41
C ASP A 66 13.09 -3.92 -0.59
N LEU A 67 13.02 -4.46 -1.80
CA LEU A 67 12.08 -5.52 -2.17
C LEU A 67 12.44 -6.88 -1.56
N ALA A 68 13.71 -7.09 -1.20
CA ALA A 68 14.17 -8.35 -0.61
C ALA A 68 13.78 -8.43 0.87
N SER A 69 13.98 -7.34 1.62
CA SER A 69 13.57 -7.25 3.03
C SER A 69 12.10 -6.82 3.21
N GLY A 70 11.45 -6.30 2.16
CA GLY A 70 10.08 -5.81 2.24
C GLY A 70 9.96 -4.51 3.05
N THR A 71 11.00 -3.68 3.05
CA THR A 71 11.09 -2.45 3.82
C THR A 71 11.01 -1.21 2.94
N VAL A 72 10.52 -0.11 3.52
CA VAL A 72 10.43 1.21 2.87
C VAL A 72 11.02 2.28 3.77
N ALA A 73 11.71 3.26 3.19
CA ALA A 73 12.25 4.41 3.91
C ALA A 73 11.98 5.74 3.18
N PRO A 74 10.73 6.08 2.84
CA PRO A 74 10.45 7.23 1.99
C PRO A 74 11.00 8.51 2.61
N VAL A 75 11.71 9.33 1.83
CA VAL A 75 12.42 10.53 2.34
C VAL A 75 11.51 11.52 3.06
N ASN A 76 10.22 11.50 2.75
CA ASN A 76 9.21 12.40 3.32
C ASN A 76 8.44 11.77 4.51
N ILE A 77 8.82 10.59 4.99
CA ILE A 77 8.19 9.92 6.14
C ILE A 77 9.26 9.69 7.21
N GLY A 78 9.41 10.68 8.09
CA GLY A 78 10.48 10.70 9.10
C GLY A 78 10.51 9.45 9.97
N GLU A 79 9.37 8.96 10.46
CA GLU A 79 9.27 7.78 11.33
C GLU A 79 9.82 6.50 10.69
N TRP A 80 9.85 6.44 9.36
CA TRP A 80 10.26 5.26 8.58
C TRP A 80 11.64 5.39 7.95
N ARG A 81 12.38 6.48 8.22
CA ARG A 81 13.67 6.80 7.58
C ARG A 81 14.73 5.69 7.69
N ASP A 82 14.68 4.88 8.75
CA ASP A 82 15.66 3.83 9.02
C ASP A 82 15.22 2.46 8.44
N GLY A 83 14.10 2.43 7.70
CA GLY A 83 13.53 1.22 7.10
C GLY A 83 12.36 0.66 7.91
N PHE A 84 11.13 0.93 7.45
CA PHE A 84 9.92 0.36 8.04
C PHE A 84 9.55 -0.97 7.34
N PRO A 85 9.36 -2.09 8.08
CA PRO A 85 9.04 -3.40 7.52
C PRO A 85 7.56 -3.50 7.14
N ILE A 86 7.16 -2.74 6.11
CA ILE A 86 5.75 -2.58 5.73
C ILE A 86 5.12 -3.89 5.27
N VAL A 87 5.88 -4.77 4.61
CA VAL A 87 5.38 -6.07 4.15
C VAL A 87 4.98 -6.94 5.35
N ASP A 88 5.85 -7.03 6.35
CA ASP A 88 5.58 -7.80 7.57
C ASP A 88 4.44 -7.19 8.39
N ALA A 89 4.43 -5.86 8.53
CA ALA A 89 3.38 -5.15 9.25
C ALA A 89 1.99 -5.37 8.62
N VAL A 90 1.90 -5.29 7.29
CA VAL A 90 0.65 -5.57 6.54
C VAL A 90 0.32 -7.06 6.57
N GLY A 91 1.31 -7.95 6.51
CA GLY A 91 1.12 -9.40 6.63
C GLY A 91 0.55 -9.80 7.98
N ALA A 92 1.05 -9.20 9.07
CA ALA A 92 0.50 -9.38 10.41
C ALA A 92 -0.93 -8.84 10.53
N LEU A 93 -1.23 -7.74 9.83
CA LEU A 93 -2.59 -7.18 9.79
C LEU A 93 -3.58 -8.07 9.02
N PHE A 94 -3.11 -8.75 7.97
CA PHE A 94 -3.92 -9.64 7.13
C PHE A 94 -3.21 -11.01 6.94
N PRO A 95 -3.26 -11.92 7.93
CA PRO A 95 -2.46 -13.15 7.92
C PRO A 95 -2.75 -14.12 6.77
N SER A 96 -3.90 -13.98 6.11
CA SER A 96 -4.30 -14.80 4.96
C SER A 96 -3.95 -14.17 3.61
N ALA A 97 -3.34 -12.98 3.60
CA ALA A 97 -3.04 -12.24 2.39
C ALA A 97 -1.61 -12.48 1.90
N THR A 98 -1.45 -12.62 0.58
CA THR A 98 -0.13 -12.44 -0.05
C THR A 98 0.15 -10.96 -0.22
N VAL A 99 1.26 -10.47 0.36
CA VAL A 99 1.66 -9.06 0.29
C VAL A 99 2.76 -8.88 -0.76
N ARG A 100 2.63 -7.86 -1.62
CA ARG A 100 3.63 -7.52 -2.66
C ARG A 100 3.93 -6.03 -2.60
N LEU A 101 5.22 -5.70 -2.56
CA LEU A 101 5.74 -4.33 -2.55
C LEU A 101 6.33 -3.97 -3.92
N ALA A 102 6.16 -2.72 -4.33
CA ALA A 102 6.77 -2.13 -5.51
C ALA A 102 7.13 -0.66 -5.24
N LEU A 103 8.09 -0.14 -6.01
CA LEU A 103 8.25 1.31 -6.13
C LEU A 103 7.00 1.90 -6.80
N ASP A 104 6.60 3.09 -6.35
CA ASP A 104 5.47 3.86 -6.87
C ASP A 104 5.50 4.04 -8.39
N GLY A 105 6.62 4.47 -8.98
CA GLY A 105 6.76 4.65 -10.43
C GLY A 105 6.59 3.34 -11.20
N ALA A 106 7.09 2.22 -10.66
CA ALA A 106 6.92 0.90 -11.27
C ALA A 106 5.47 0.43 -11.19
N ALA A 107 4.79 0.66 -10.05
CA ALA A 107 3.38 0.35 -9.88
C ALA A 107 2.50 1.18 -10.83
N ALA A 108 2.80 2.48 -10.98
CA ALA A 108 2.12 3.37 -11.91
C ALA A 108 2.29 2.91 -13.37
N ALA A 109 3.52 2.61 -13.79
CA ALA A 109 3.79 2.11 -15.14
C ALA A 109 3.05 0.79 -15.42
N LEU A 110 3.01 -0.14 -14.46
CA LEU A 110 2.27 -1.40 -14.59
C LEU A 110 0.75 -1.16 -14.71
N ALA A 111 0.20 -0.21 -13.94
CA ALA A 111 -1.21 0.14 -14.01
C ALA A 111 -1.57 0.72 -15.39
N GLU A 112 -0.78 1.66 -15.89
CA GLU A 112 -0.94 2.25 -17.21
C GLU A 112 -0.86 1.20 -18.32
N HIS A 113 0.13 0.32 -18.26
CA HIS A 113 0.29 -0.75 -19.25
C HIS A 113 -0.86 -1.76 -19.25
N ARG A 114 -1.47 -2.04 -18.09
CA ARG A 114 -2.56 -3.03 -18.03
C ARG A 114 -3.92 -2.45 -18.37
N ARG A 115 -4.19 -1.22 -17.92
CA ARG A 115 -5.55 -0.65 -17.87
C ARG A 115 -5.66 0.83 -18.25
N GLY A 116 -4.53 1.51 -18.45
CA GLY A 116 -4.47 2.93 -18.79
C GLY A 116 -4.07 3.18 -20.25
N ALA A 117 -3.43 4.31 -20.50
CA ALA A 117 -3.07 4.79 -21.83
C ALA A 117 -1.78 4.16 -22.38
N GLY A 118 -1.03 3.43 -21.56
CA GLY A 118 0.19 2.71 -21.95
C GLY A 118 -0.03 1.29 -22.50
N ARG A 119 -1.27 0.95 -22.88
CA ARG A 119 -1.61 -0.28 -23.61
C ARG A 119 -1.25 -0.13 -25.08
#